data_AF-A0A3B0XQ17-F1
#
_entry.id   AF-A0A3B0XQ17-F1
#
_cell.length_a   1.000
_cell.length_b   1.000
_cell.length_c   1.000
_cell.angle_alpha   90.00
_cell.angle_beta   90.00
_cell.angle_gamma   90.00
#
_symmetry.space_group_name_H-M   'P 1'
#
loop_
_entity.id
_entity.type
_entity.pdbx_description
1 polymer ?
#
loop_
_entity_poly.entity_id
_entity_poly.type
_entity_poly.pdbx_seq_one_letter_code
_entity_poly.pdbx_strand_id
1 'polypeptide(L)'
;MTGQYYIEDSILLSQEQVDDLIELDSGRITTASQGPLQTLFDLNDKIVSQLANHCARNKVDTALPLCITVTALSPLTGKLG
;
A
#
# COMPACT_ATOMS: atom_id res chain seq x y z
N MET A 1 13.85 21.42 -6.82
CA MET A 1 12.99 20.73 -5.84
C MET A 1 12.12 19.76 -6.62
N THR A 2 12.44 18.46 -6.60
CA THR A 2 11.59 17.42 -7.20
C THR A 2 10.49 17.10 -6.20
N GLY A 3 9.36 17.80 -6.31
CA GLY A 3 8.19 17.49 -5.50
C GLY A 3 7.70 16.09 -5.87
N GLN A 4 7.72 15.17 -4.91
CA GLN A 4 7.00 13.91 -5.07
C GLN A 4 5.51 14.23 -5.03
N TYR A 5 4.80 13.86 -6.09
CA TYR A 5 3.35 14.02 -6.16
C TYR A 5 2.71 12.73 -5.69
N TYR A 6 2.08 12.79 -4.51
CA TYR A 6 1.33 11.66 -3.97
C TYR A 6 0.00 11.54 -4.70
N ILE A 7 -0.34 10.31 -5.05
CA ILE A 7 -1.45 10.05 -5.97
C ILE A 7 -2.82 10.20 -5.29
N GLU A 8 -2.92 9.71 -4.05
CA GLU A 8 -4.13 9.64 -3.23
C GLU A 8 -3.70 9.49 -1.74
N ASP A 9 -4.69 9.39 -0.83
CA ASP A 9 -4.46 9.08 0.59
C ASP A 9 -3.65 7.78 0.79
N SER A 10 -2.89 7.73 1.89
CA SER A 10 -2.06 6.58 2.21
C SER A 10 -2.90 5.31 2.37
N ILE A 11 -2.41 4.19 1.83
CA ILE A 11 -2.99 2.87 2.09
C ILE A 11 -2.60 2.46 3.50
N LEU A 12 -3.61 2.37 4.36
CA LEU A 12 -3.46 2.02 5.77
C LEU A 12 -3.63 0.50 5.95
N LEU A 13 -2.66 -0.14 6.60
CA LEU A 13 -2.65 -1.57 6.89
C LEU A 13 -2.87 -1.84 8.38
N SER A 14 -3.70 -2.82 8.72
CA SER A 14 -3.81 -3.30 10.11
C SER A 14 -2.52 -4.01 10.54
N GLN A 15 -2.34 -4.22 11.84
CA GLN A 15 -1.18 -4.98 12.33
C GLN A 15 -1.14 -6.41 11.76
N GLU A 16 -2.30 -7.08 11.68
CA GLU A 16 -2.42 -8.41 11.07
C GLU A 16 -1.98 -8.40 9.60
N GLN A 17 -2.39 -7.38 8.84
CA GLN A 17 -1.97 -7.24 7.44
C GLN A 17 -0.47 -6.96 7.30
N VAL A 18 0.13 -6.26 8.26
CA VAL A 18 1.58 -6.05 8.29
C VAL A 18 2.30 -7.37 8.57
N ASP A 19 1.82 -8.13 9.55
CA ASP A 19 2.40 -9.42 9.92
C ASP A 19 2.31 -10.43 8.78
N ASP A 20 1.16 -10.47 8.08
CA ASP A 20 0.94 -11.24 6.86
C ASP A 20 1.97 -10.89 5.75
N LEU A 21 2.22 -9.61 5.51
CA LEU A 21 3.19 -9.18 4.50
C LEU A 21 4.63 -9.51 4.92
N ILE A 22 4.95 -9.45 6.22
CA ILE A 22 6.25 -9.88 6.75
C ILE A 22 6.43 -11.39 6.59
N GLU A 23 5.38 -12.18 6.82
CA GLU A 23 5.40 -13.63 6.58
C GLU A 23 5.72 -13.93 5.10
N LEU A 24 5.09 -13.20 4.18
CA LEU A 24 5.33 -13.36 2.75
C LEU A 24 6.73 -12.93 2.31
N ASP A 25 7.28 -11.87 2.90
CA ASP A 25 8.63 -11.38 2.58
C ASP A 25 9.72 -12.33 3.09
N SER A 26 9.53 -12.90 4.27
CA SER A 26 10.48 -13.85 4.88
C SER A 26 10.30 -15.29 4.39
N GLY A 27 9.14 -15.63 3.84
CA GLY A 27 8.77 -16.96 3.38
C GLY A 27 8.79 -17.13 1.85
N ARG A 28 8.40 -18.33 1.38
CA ARG A 28 8.11 -18.54 -0.05
C ARG A 28 6.61 -18.32 -0.29
N ILE A 29 6.30 -17.35 -1.15
CA ILE A 29 4.91 -17.04 -1.56
C ILE A 29 4.17 -18.29 -2.04
N THR A 30 4.85 -19.22 -2.71
CA THR A 30 4.24 -20.46 -3.25
C THR A 30 3.75 -21.43 -2.17
N THR A 31 4.16 -21.26 -0.91
CA THR A 31 3.74 -22.08 0.23
C THR A 31 3.01 -21.28 1.28
N ALA A 32 2.73 -20.00 1.03
CA ALA A 32 2.07 -19.13 1.97
C ALA A 32 0.62 -19.57 2.20
N SER A 33 0.13 -19.33 3.41
CA SER A 33 -1.26 -19.60 3.73
C SER A 33 -2.20 -18.64 2.99
N GLN A 34 -3.49 -18.97 2.92
CA GLN A 34 -4.47 -18.17 2.14
C GLN A 34 -4.63 -16.75 2.68
N GLY A 35 -4.46 -16.53 4.00
CA GLY A 35 -4.60 -15.21 4.62
C GLY A 35 -3.59 -14.18 4.09
N PRO A 36 -2.28 -14.44 4.22
CA PRO A 36 -1.25 -13.56 3.68
C PRO A 36 -1.38 -13.32 2.17
N LEU A 37 -1.70 -14.36 1.40
CA LEU A 37 -1.94 -14.22 -0.04
C LEU A 37 -3.14 -13.30 -0.34
N GLN A 38 -4.22 -13.39 0.45
CA GLN A 38 -5.35 -12.49 0.35
C GLN A 38 -4.96 -11.05 0.71
N THR A 39 -4.19 -10.85 1.78
CA THR A 39 -3.69 -9.52 2.17
C THR A 39 -2.83 -8.90 1.05
N LEU A 40 -1.97 -9.68 0.40
CA LEU A 40 -1.18 -9.21 -0.74
C LEU A 40 -2.06 -8.84 -1.94
N PHE A 41 -3.08 -9.66 -2.23
CA PHE A 41 -4.02 -9.40 -3.31
C PHE A 41 -4.81 -8.12 -3.06
N ASP A 42 -5.35 -7.95 -1.86
CA ASP A 42 -6.10 -6.76 -1.46
C ASP A 42 -5.24 -5.48 -1.53
N LEU A 43 -3.97 -5.56 -1.13
CA LEU A 43 -3.03 -4.46 -1.26
C LEU A 43 -2.80 -4.09 -2.73
N ASN A 44 -2.59 -5.09 -3.59
CA ASN A 44 -2.41 -4.88 -5.02
C ASN A 44 -3.65 -4.21 -5.66
N ASP A 45 -4.85 -4.66 -5.32
CA ASP A 45 -6.10 -4.08 -5.82
C ASP A 45 -6.26 -2.60 -5.41
N LYS A 46 -5.90 -2.26 -4.17
CA LYS A 46 -5.91 -0.86 -3.72
C LYS A 46 -4.93 0.01 -4.50
N ILE A 47 -3.71 -0.47 -4.72
CA ILE A 47 -2.68 0.22 -5.50
C ILE A 47 -3.16 0.47 -6.93
N VAL A 48 -3.69 -0.57 -7.60
CA VAL A 48 -4.21 -0.48 -8.97
C VAL A 48 -5.38 0.50 -9.04
N SER A 49 -6.28 0.48 -8.07
CA SER A 49 -7.41 1.42 -8.00
C SER A 49 -6.95 2.87 -7.87
N GLN A 50 -5.97 3.16 -7.00
CA GLN A 50 -5.41 4.51 -6.87
C GLN A 50 -4.76 4.99 -8.18
N LEU A 51 -4.00 4.12 -8.85
CA LEU A 51 -3.40 4.43 -10.15
C LEU A 51 -4.46 4.68 -11.23
N ALA A 52 -5.47 3.83 -11.32
CA ALA A 52 -6.55 3.97 -12.29
C ALA A 52 -7.33 5.28 -12.09
N ASN A 53 -7.67 5.61 -10.83
CA ASN A 53 -8.33 6.86 -10.48
C ASN A 53 -7.48 8.07 -10.86
N HIS A 54 -6.18 8.02 -10.60
CA HIS A 54 -5.28 9.09 -10.99
C HIS A 54 -5.22 9.29 -12.49
N CYS A 55 -5.05 8.21 -13.26
CA CYS A 55 -5.04 8.27 -14.72
C CYS A 55 -6.36 8.80 -15.30
N ALA A 56 -7.49 8.44 -14.68
CA ALA A 56 -8.81 8.93 -15.11
C ALA A 56 -9.00 10.43 -14.84
N ARG A 57 -8.53 10.92 -13.68
CA ARG A 57 -8.65 12.32 -13.25
C ARG A 57 -7.62 13.23 -13.93
N ASN A 58 -6.41 12.73 -14.09
CA ASN A 58 -5.27 13.45 -14.63
C ASN A 58 -4.95 12.86 -16.01
N LYS A 59 -5.70 13.28 -17.03
CA LYS A 59 -5.37 13.07 -18.47
C LYS A 59 -4.16 13.93 -18.87
N VAL A 60 -3.09 13.90 -18.08
CA VAL A 60 -2.00 14.86 -18.15
C VAL A 60 -0.94 14.33 -19.11
N ASP A 61 -0.69 15.08 -20.18
CA ASP A 61 0.35 14.84 -21.21
C ASP A 61 1.80 14.84 -20.66
N THR A 62 1.97 15.08 -19.36
CA THR A 62 3.28 15.15 -18.69
C THR A 62 3.42 14.04 -17.67
N ALA A 63 4.37 13.13 -17.94
CA ALA A 63 4.77 12.07 -17.02
C ALA A 63 5.48 12.67 -15.79
N LEU A 64 4.72 12.98 -14.74
CA LEU A 64 5.27 13.32 -13.44
C LEU A 64 5.56 12.05 -12.63
N PRO A 65 6.58 12.04 -11.78
CA PRO A 65 6.84 10.91 -10.88
C PRO A 65 5.68 10.78 -9.88
N LEU A 66 5.06 9.60 -9.88
CA LEU A 66 3.94 9.25 -9.01
C LEU A 66 4.43 8.47 -7.79
N CYS A 67 3.89 8.78 -6.62
CA CYS A 67 4.24 8.10 -5.37
C CYS A 67 3.00 7.59 -4.63
N ILE A 68 2.94 6.28 -4.38
CA ILE A 68 1.93 5.64 -3.53
C ILE A 68 2.56 5.38 -2.17
N THR A 69 1.86 5.77 -1.11
CA THR A 69 2.32 5.52 0.26
C THR A 69 1.50 4.39 0.87
N VAL A 70 2.18 3.37 1.39
CA VAL A 70 1.61 2.28 2.18
C VAL A 70 2.20 2.38 3.58
N THR A 71 1.36 2.39 4.61
CA THR A 71 1.83 2.54 6.00
C THR A 71 1.00 1.70 6.96
N ALA A 72 1.65 1.25 8.03
CA ALA A 72 0.98 0.58 9.13
C ALA A 72 0.08 1.56 9.89
N LEU A 73 -1.13 1.12 10.22
CA LEU A 73 -2.00 1.79 11.18
C LEU A 73 -1.30 1.79 12.54
N SER A 74 -0.76 2.94 12.93
CA SER A 74 -0.31 3.13 14.30
C SER A 74 -1.54 3.27 15.21
N PRO A 75 -1.63 2.53 16.33
CA PRO A 75 -2.69 2.77 17.29
C PRO A 75 -2.61 4.23 17.78
N LEU A 76 -3.75 4.90 17.83
CA LEU A 76 -3.88 6.29 18.35
C LEU A 76 -3.37 6.44 19.80
N THR A 77 -3.16 5.32 20.50
CA THR A 77 -2.56 5.25 21.82
C THR A 77 -1.05 5.04 21.71
N GLY A 78 -0.33 6.11 21.37
CA GLY A 78 1.07 6.20 21.71
C GLY A 78 1.23 5.89 23.20
N LYS A 79 1.92 4.81 23.54
CA LYS A 79 2.42 4.61 24.91
C LYS A 79 3.26 5.83 25.23
N LEU A 80 2.75 6.69 26.11
CA LEU A 80 3.56 7.60 26.92
C LEU A 80 4.48 6.68 27.75
N GLY A 81 5.68 6.44 27.23
CA GLY A 81 6.81 5.90 27.97
C GLY A 81 7.67 7.04 28.48
#